data_AF-A0AAJ1FWW0-F1
#
_entry.id   AF-A0AAJ1FWW0-F1
#
_cell.length_a   1.000
_cell.length_b   1.000
_cell.length_c   1.000
_cell.angle_alpha   90.00
_cell.angle_beta   90.00
_cell.angle_gamma   90.00
#
_symmetry.space_group_name_H-M   'P 1'
#
loop_
_entity.id
_entity.type
_entity.pdbx_description
1 polymer ?
#
loop_
_entity_poly.entity_id
_entity_poly.type
_entity_poly.pdbx_seq_one_letter_code
_entity_poly.pdbx_strand_id
1 'polypeptide(L)' 'MYISSVDCGTTNSRVYILDEFGKVKGKGKYQVGISDVAREKSNTVLKKGLSIAFDQAIKQANIDLKDLKFVLSAG' A
#
# COMPACT_ATOMS: atom_id res chain seq x y z
N MET A 1 -6.88 16.11 4.53
CA MET A 1 -7.11 15.42 3.23
C MET A 1 -6.03 14.37 3.09
N TYR A 2 -6.35 13.14 2.68
CA TYR A 2 -5.36 12.07 2.64
C TYR A 2 -5.10 11.55 1.24
N ILE A 3 -3.84 11.19 0.99
CA ILE A 3 -3.41 10.46 -0.20
C ILE A 3 -2.73 9.16 0.23
N SER A 4 -2.82 8.12 -0.59
CA SER A 4 -2.03 6.91 -0.41
C SER A 4 -0.91 6.84 -1.43
N SER A 5 0.27 6.39 -1.00
CA SER A 5 1.36 5.99 -1.88
C SER A 5 1.63 4.49 -1.71
N VAL A 6 1.64 3.75 -2.81
CA VAL A 6 1.95 2.33 -2.89
C VAL A 6 3.32 2.18 -3.55
N ASP A 7 4.31 1.75 -2.78
CA ASP A 7 5.66 1.42 -3.21
C ASP A 7 5.72 -0.10 -3.40
N CYS A 8 5.62 -0.55 -4.65
CA CYS A 8 5.63 -1.97 -5.01
C CYS A 8 7.01 -2.36 -5.54
N GLY A 9 7.88 -2.86 -4.66
CA GLY A 9 9.21 -3.31 -5.05
C GLY A 9 9.27 -4.74 -5.60
N THR A 10 10.49 -5.20 -5.86
CA THR A 10 10.77 -6.56 -6.36
C THR A 10 10.37 -7.66 -5.37
N THR A 11 10.59 -7.42 -4.07
CA THR A 11 10.41 -8.41 -3.00
C THR A 11 9.48 -7.94 -1.88
N ASN A 12 9.31 -6.63 -1.73
CA ASN A 12 8.56 -6.04 -0.64
C ASN A 12 7.67 -4.92 -1.16
N SER A 13 6.49 -4.80 -0.58
CA SER A 13 5.55 -3.74 -0.90
C SER A 13 5.20 -2.95 0.37
N ARG A 14 5.04 -1.63 0.20
CA ARG A 14 4.74 -0.70 1.29
C ARG A 14 3.61 0.22 0.86
N VAL A 15 2.75 0.56 1.82
CA VAL A 15 1.68 1.55 1.64
C VAL A 15 1.87 2.64 2.67
N TYR A 16 1.80 3.88 2.24
CA TYR A 16 1.86 5.06 3.10
C TYR A 16 0.57 5.85 2.96
N ILE A 17 0.05 6.34 4.08
CA ILE A 17 -1.01 7.34 4.13
C ILE A 17 -0.36 8.67 4.49
N LEU A 18 -0.55 9.67 3.65
CA LEU A 18 0.02 11.01 3.81
C LEU A 18 -1.13 12.01 3.99
N ASP A 19 -0.93 13.00 4.85
CA ASP A 19 -1.81 14.18 4.91
C ASP A 19 -1.49 15.20 3.81
N GLU A 20 -2.23 16.31 3.77
CA GLU A 20 -2.05 17.39 2.80
C GLU A 20 -0.68 18.07 2.84
N PHE A 21 0.09 17.88 3.91
CA PHE A 21 1.45 18.41 4.07
C PHE A 21 2.52 17.37 3.71
N GLY A 22 2.12 16.19 3.22
CA GLY A 22 3.02 15.09 2.91
C GLY A 22 3.56 14.37 4.14
N LYS A 23 2.98 14.56 5.33
CA LYS A 23 3.42 13.86 6.54
C LYS A 23 2.80 12.47 6.57
N VAL A 24 3.62 11.46 6.88
CA VAL A 24 3.15 10.08 7.05
C VAL A 24 2.29 9.96 8.30
N LYS A 25 1.06 9.49 8.13
CA LYS A 25 0.08 9.26 9.19
C LYS A 25 -0.14 7.78 9.46
N GLY A 26 0.08 6.94 8.46
CA GLY A 26 0.03 5.49 8.59
C GLY A 26 0.94 4.81 7.57
N LYS A 27 1.41 3.62 7.92
CA LYS A 27 2.30 2.79 7.11
C LYS A 27 1.94 1.33 7.26
N GLY A 28 1.76 0.64 6.14
CA GLY A 28 1.67 -0.80 6.09
C GLY A 28 2.79 -1.40 5.25
N LYS A 29 3.15 -2.64 5.56
CA LYS A 29 4.16 -3.37 4.80
C LYS A 29 3.77 -4.85 4.67
N TYR A 30 4.07 -5.42 3.52
CA TYR A 30 3.94 -6.86 3.32
C TYR A 30 5.09 -7.37 2.45
N GLN A 31 5.58 -8.56 2.78
CA GLN A 31 6.63 -9.22 2.02
C GLN A 31 6.02 -9.88 0.79
N VAL A 32 5.74 -9.05 -0.22
CA VAL A 32 5.34 -9.45 -1.56
C VAL A 32 5.89 -8.43 -2.54
N GLY A 33 6.28 -8.88 -3.72
CA GLY A 33 6.67 -7.98 -4.80
C GLY A 33 6.42 -8.59 -6.18
N ILE A 34 6.95 -7.95 -7.22
CA ILE A 34 6.75 -8.41 -8.60
C ILE A 34 7.33 -9.82 -8.85
N SER A 35 8.37 -10.21 -8.11
CA SER A 35 8.96 -11.56 -8.20
C SER A 35 7.98 -12.66 -7.82
N ASP A 36 7.08 -12.41 -6.86
CA ASP A 36 6.05 -13.37 -6.48
C ASP A 36 5.03 -13.56 -7.60
N VAL A 37 4.70 -12.49 -8.34
CA VAL A 37 3.81 -12.59 -9.52
C VAL A 37 4.43 -13.50 -10.58
N ALA A 38 5.74 -13.35 -10.83
CA ALA A 38 6.45 -14.20 -11.79
C ALA A 38 6.52 -15.67 -11.32
N ARG A 39 6.82 -15.91 -10.04
CA ARG A 39 6.90 -17.25 -9.45
C ARG A 39 5.54 -17.97 -9.48
N GLU A 40 4.49 -17.30 -9.03
CA GLU A 40 3.14 -17.86 -8.94
C GLU A 40 2.39 -17.81 -10.29
N LYS A 41 2.97 -17.18 -11.32
CA LYS A 41 2.34 -16.90 -12.62
C LYS A 41 0.94 -16.25 -12.47
N SER A 42 0.77 -15.43 -11.44
CA SER A 42 -0.52 -14.84 -11.06
C SER A 42 -0.33 -13.60 -10.20
N ASN A 43 -1.12 -12.56 -10.44
CA ASN A 43 -1.10 -11.34 -9.62
C ASN A 43 -1.92 -11.45 -8.32
N THR A 44 -2.52 -12.61 -8.06
CA THR A 44 -3.40 -12.81 -6.89
C THR A 44 -2.64 -12.65 -5.58
N VAL A 45 -1.40 -13.16 -5.52
CA VAL A 45 -0.55 -13.04 -4.33
C VAL A 45 -0.20 -11.57 -4.03
N LEU A 46 0.11 -10.81 -5.09
CA LEU A 46 0.41 -9.38 -4.98
C LEU A 46 -0.81 -8.59 -4.51
N LYS A 47 -1.99 -8.81 -5.11
CA LYS A 47 -3.24 -8.15 -4.71
C LYS A 47 -3.57 -8.40 -3.24
N LYS A 48 -3.45 -9.65 -2.78
CA LYS A 48 -3.70 -10.01 -1.37
C LYS A 48 -2.71 -9.31 -0.43
N GLY A 49 -1.41 -9.34 -0.74
CA GLY A 49 -0.40 -8.69 0.09
C GLY A 49 -0.53 -7.16 0.12
N LEU A 50 -0.85 -6.54 -1.03
CA LEU A 50 -1.14 -5.11 -1.09
C LEU A 50 -2.39 -4.73 -0.29
N SER A 51 -3.46 -5.54 -0.35
CA SER A 51 -4.66 -5.31 0.48
C SER A 51 -4.31 -5.32 1.98
N ILE A 52 -3.49 -6.29 2.42
CA ILE A 52 -3.06 -6.38 3.82
C ILE A 52 -2.24 -5.14 4.22
N ALA A 53 -1.29 -4.72 3.38
CA ALA A 53 -0.49 -3.52 3.64
C ALA A 53 -1.37 -2.26 3.65
N PHE A 54 -2.38 -2.17 2.77
CA PHE A 54 -3.29 -1.04 2.74
C PHE A 54 -4.15 -0.94 4.00
N ASP A 55 -4.73 -2.06 4.45
CA ASP A 55 -5.53 -2.13 5.68
C ASP A 55 -4.71 -1.75 6.91
N GLN A 56 -3.47 -2.18 7.00
CA GLN A 56 -2.55 -1.77 8.07
C GLN A 56 -2.32 -0.26 8.07
N ALA A 57 -2.08 0.32 6.88
CA ALA A 57 -1.79 1.75 6.74
C ALA A 57 -3.00 2.61 7.12
N ILE A 58 -4.20 2.23 6.68
CA ILE A 58 -5.47 2.92 7.02
C ILE A 58 -5.75 2.83 8.52
N LYS A 59 -5.64 1.63 9.11
CA LYS A 59 -5.83 1.45 10.56
C LYS A 59 -4.86 2.28 11.38
N GLN A 60 -3.57 2.31 10.99
CA GLN A 60 -2.59 3.12 11.70
C GLN A 60 -2.85 4.63 11.55
N ALA A 61 -3.31 5.07 10.38
CA ALA A 61 -3.68 6.46 10.14
C ALA A 61 -4.98 6.88 10.84
N ASN A 62 -5.76 5.91 11.35
CA ASN A 62 -7.05 6.11 12.02
C ASN A 62 -8.04 6.94 11.18
N ILE A 63 -8.16 6.58 9.89
CA ILE A 63 -9.06 7.23 8.93
C ILE A 63 -9.97 6.19 8.27
N ASP A 64 -11.03 6.65 7.61
CA ASP A 64 -11.85 5.80 6.73
C ASP A 64 -11.34 5.86 5.27
N LEU A 65 -11.68 4.85 4.47
CA LEU A 65 -11.36 4.83 3.03
C LEU A 65 -11.91 6.04 2.26
N LYS A 66 -13.07 6.56 2.69
CA LYS A 66 -13.71 7.74 2.09
C LYS A 66 -12.90 9.04 2.27
N ASP A 67 -11.99 9.08 3.24
CA ASP A 67 -11.14 10.23 3.52
C ASP A 67 -9.94 10.32 2.57
N LEU A 68 -9.70 9.23 1.84
CA LEU A 68 -8.61 9.09 0.87
C LEU A 68 -9.06 9.63 -0.49
N LYS A 69 -8.34 10.60 -1.03
CA LYS A 69 -8.67 11.23 -2.32
C LYS A 69 -8.08 10.48 -3.51
N PHE A 70 -6.83 10.03 -3.38
CA PHE A 70 -6.12 9.38 -4.47
C PHE A 70 -5.17 8.32 -3.93
N VAL A 71 -4.92 7.31 -4.75
CA VAL A 71 -3.87 6.31 -4.55
C VAL A 71 -2.87 6.47 -5.68
N LEU A 72 -1.61 6.71 -5.34
CA LEU A 72 -0.49 6.76 -6.27
C LEU A 72 0.31 5.48 -6.13
N SER A 73 0.60 4.81 -7.23
CA SER A 73 1.50 3.65 -7.24
C SER A 73 2.82 4.01 -7.90
N ALA A 74 3.92 3.60 -7.29
CA ALA A 74 5.26 3.63 -7.85
C ALA A 74 5.88 2.24 -7.69
N GLY A 75 6.37 1.67 -8.79
CA GLY A 75 6.89 0.31 -8.84
C GLY A 75 7.06 -0.17 -10.26
#